data_AF-A0A417YHX8-F1
#
_entry.id   AF-A0A417YHX8-F1
#
_cell.length_a   1.000
_cell.length_b   1.000
_cell.length_c   1.000
_cell.angle_alpha   90.00
_cell.angle_beta   90.00
_cell.angle_gamma   90.00
#
_symmetry.space_group_name_H-M   'P 1'
#
loop_
_entity.id
_entity.type
_entity.pdbx_description
1 polymer ?
#
loop_
_entity_poly.entity_id
_entity_poly.type
_entity_poly.pdbx_seq_one_letter_code
_entity_poly.pdbx_strand_id
1 'polypeptide(L)'
;MSTIWIKNLSETANLEGYYKNLITKELKALGVNTIRVVTNIEETDPKDTTMLVISSHQILADNLSYQSANNYFNTPFNISAIIIPEQFKNFSYRFTNLQFSPLCFIYNPHRNTIHDLSLYLASKFNIKAEVLK
;
A
#
# COMPACT_ATOMS: atom_id res chain seq x y z
N MET A 1 10.95 14.61 5.05
CA MET A 1 10.33 14.28 3.75
C MET A 1 9.91 12.83 3.81
N SER A 2 8.61 12.57 3.69
CA SER A 2 8.04 11.24 3.94
C SER A 2 8.29 10.32 2.75
N THR A 3 8.50 9.03 3.01
CA THR A 3 8.84 8.06 1.96
C THR A 3 7.91 6.86 1.98
N ILE A 4 7.42 6.48 0.81
CA ILE A 4 6.67 5.26 0.56
C ILE A 4 7.54 4.31 -0.27
N TRP A 5 7.88 3.17 0.30
CA TRP A 5 8.54 2.08 -0.40
C TRP A 5 7.51 1.16 -1.03
N ILE A 6 7.73 0.73 -2.26
CA ILE A 6 6.93 -0.31 -2.90
C ILE A 6 7.82 -1.53 -3.09
N LYS A 7 7.38 -2.65 -2.54
CA LYS A 7 8.02 -3.96 -2.72
C LYS A 7 7.04 -4.92 -3.36
N ASN A 8 7.45 -5.54 -4.47
CA ASN A 8 6.71 -6.60 -5.10
C ASN A 8 7.17 -7.96 -4.60
N LEU A 9 6.26 -8.66 -3.95
CA LEU A 9 6.41 -10.03 -3.46
C LEU A 9 5.46 -11.00 -4.18
N SER A 10 4.77 -10.53 -5.23
CA SER A 10 3.98 -11.37 -6.12
C SER A 10 4.85 -12.02 -7.21
N GLU A 11 4.32 -13.06 -7.84
CA GLU A 11 4.99 -13.75 -8.96
C GLU A 11 5.07 -12.91 -10.24
N THR A 12 4.27 -11.83 -10.32
CA THR A 12 4.21 -10.98 -11.52
C THR A 12 5.36 -9.98 -11.52
N ALA A 13 6.29 -10.07 -12.47
CA ALA A 13 7.40 -9.13 -12.60
C ALA A 13 6.93 -7.68 -12.91
N ASN A 14 7.73 -6.70 -12.51
CA ASN A 14 7.64 -5.29 -12.93
C ASN A 14 6.42 -4.47 -12.47
N LEU A 15 5.69 -4.91 -11.43
CA LEU A 15 4.57 -4.13 -10.90
C LEU A 15 4.98 -2.90 -10.07
N GLU A 16 6.18 -2.89 -9.48
CA GLU A 16 6.63 -1.80 -8.61
C GLU A 16 6.68 -0.46 -9.34
N GLY A 17 7.25 -0.44 -10.56
CA GLY A 17 7.36 0.77 -11.37
C GLY A 17 5.99 1.29 -11.83
N TYR A 18 5.08 0.39 -12.17
CA TYR A 18 3.70 0.74 -12.54
C TYR A 18 2.99 1.44 -11.36
N TYR A 19 2.97 0.81 -10.18
CA TYR A 19 2.29 1.36 -9.01
C TYR A 19 2.98 2.60 -8.46
N LYS A 20 4.31 2.68 -8.53
CA LYS A 20 5.04 3.92 -8.21
C LYS A 20 4.52 5.09 -9.02
N ASN A 21 4.43 4.95 -10.35
CA ASN A 21 4.00 6.02 -11.23
C ASN A 21 2.54 6.42 -10.97
N LEU A 22 1.67 5.41 -10.79
CA LEU A 22 0.25 5.59 -10.52
C LEU A 22 0.01 6.37 -9.22
N ILE A 23 0.61 5.92 -8.11
CA ILE A 23 0.49 6.57 -6.79
C ILE A 23 1.13 7.96 -6.81
N THR A 24 2.30 8.11 -7.43
CA THR A 24 2.99 9.43 -7.52
C THR A 24 2.12 10.45 -8.27
N LYS A 25 1.49 10.03 -9.37
CA LYS A 25 0.61 10.90 -10.15
C LYS A 25 -0.61 11.32 -9.33
N GLU A 26 -1.22 10.39 -8.62
CA GLU A 26 -2.41 10.65 -7.80
C GLU A 26 -2.09 11.56 -6.60
N LEU A 27 -1.00 11.28 -5.87
CA LEU A 27 -0.56 12.14 -4.77
C LEU A 27 -0.28 13.57 -5.24
N LYS A 28 0.36 13.75 -6.40
CA LYS A 28 0.54 15.09 -6.99
C LYS A 28 -0.78 15.75 -7.36
N ALA A 29 -1.73 15.00 -7.91
CA ALA A 29 -3.06 15.53 -8.21
C ALA A 29 -3.82 15.97 -6.93
N LEU A 30 -3.56 15.31 -5.81
CA LEU A 30 -4.03 15.68 -4.47
C LEU A 30 -3.26 16.85 -3.82
N GLY A 31 -2.30 17.46 -4.53
CA GLY A 31 -1.45 18.53 -3.99
C GLY A 31 -0.36 18.05 -3.03
N VAL A 32 -0.17 16.73 -2.88
CA VAL A 32 0.82 16.13 -1.97
C VAL A 32 2.17 16.01 -2.65
N ASN A 33 3.04 17.00 -2.43
CA ASN A 33 4.39 17.07 -3.03
C ASN A 33 5.52 16.64 -2.08
N THR A 34 5.20 16.38 -0.80
CA THR A 34 6.17 16.10 0.26
C THR A 34 6.43 14.60 0.48
N ILE A 35 5.69 13.74 -0.23
CA ILE A 35 5.86 12.28 -0.19
C ILE A 35 6.66 11.83 -1.42
N ARG A 36 7.73 11.06 -1.19
CA ARG A 36 8.49 10.38 -2.24
C ARG A 36 8.06 8.92 -2.34
N VAL A 37 7.80 8.43 -3.56
CA VAL A 37 7.51 7.01 -3.82
C VAL A 37 8.70 6.35 -4.54
N VAL A 38 9.19 5.25 -3.99
CA VAL A 38 10.45 4.61 -4.37
C VAL A 38 10.32 3.08 -4.39
N THR A 39 11.12 2.43 -5.21
CA THR A 39 11.12 0.96 -5.40
C THR A 39 12.43 0.30 -4.93
N ASN A 40 13.55 1.03 -4.93
CA ASN A 40 14.85 0.50 -4.55
C ASN A 40 15.18 0.87 -3.12
N ILE A 41 15.06 -0.08 -2.18
CA ILE A 41 15.40 0.15 -0.77
C ILE A 41 16.88 0.55 -0.69
N GLU A 42 17.12 1.82 -0.39
CA GLU A 42 18.41 2.31 0.09
C GLU A 42 18.34 2.23 1.62
N GLU A 43 19.32 1.61 2.29
CA GLU A 43 19.40 1.38 3.75
C GLU A 43 19.55 2.68 4.56
N THR A 44 18.71 3.67 4.30
CA THR A 44 18.53 4.83 5.14
C THR A 44 17.13 4.75 5.71
N ASP A 45 17.03 4.96 7.02
CA ASP A 45 15.77 4.90 7.76
C ASP A 45 15.28 6.33 8.04
N PRO A 46 14.49 6.96 7.14
CA PRO A 46 13.76 8.15 7.51
C PRO A 46 12.71 7.77 8.57
N LYS A 47 12.67 8.52 9.67
CA LYS A 47 11.65 8.41 10.74
C LYS A 47 10.19 8.40 10.25
N ASP A 48 9.93 8.86 9.01
CA ASP A 48 8.61 8.92 8.37
C ASP A 48 8.55 8.02 7.13
N THR A 49 8.77 6.72 7.33
CA THR A 49 8.84 5.73 6.26
C THR A 49 7.76 4.68 6.39
N THR A 50 7.08 4.37 5.29
CA THR A 50 6.16 3.23 5.22
C THR A 50 6.39 2.37 3.98
N MET A 51 5.93 1.13 4.05
CA MET A 51 6.00 0.18 2.96
C MET A 51 4.61 -0.17 2.41
N LEU A 52 4.56 -0.33 1.09
CA LEU A 52 3.51 -0.94 0.31
C LEU A 52 4.02 -2.26 -0.22
N VAL A 53 3.26 -3.33 0.01
CA VAL A 53 3.60 -4.67 -0.49
C VAL A 53 2.64 -5.05 -1.60
N ILE A 54 3.15 -5.44 -2.76
CA ILE A 54 2.34 -6.06 -3.81
C ILE A 54 2.37 -7.57 -3.59
N SER A 55 1.22 -8.20 -3.44
CA SER A 55 1.08 -9.62 -3.13
C SER A 55 -0.12 -10.26 -3.84
N SER A 56 -0.18 -11.59 -3.80
CA SER A 56 -1.31 -12.36 -4.33
C SER A 56 -2.49 -12.37 -3.36
N HIS A 57 -3.69 -12.69 -3.84
CA HIS A 57 -4.92 -12.74 -3.04
C HIS A 57 -4.88 -13.75 -1.88
N GLN A 58 -3.96 -14.71 -1.89
CA GLN A 58 -3.77 -15.70 -0.82
C GLN A 58 -3.56 -15.04 0.55
N ILE A 59 -2.98 -13.84 0.58
CA ILE A 59 -2.77 -13.07 1.81
C ILE A 59 -4.08 -12.73 2.54
N LEU A 60 -5.21 -12.73 1.83
CA LEU A 60 -6.53 -12.41 2.40
C LEU A 60 -7.15 -13.57 3.17
N ALA A 61 -6.49 -14.72 3.25
CA ALA A 61 -7.00 -15.88 3.93
C ALA A 61 -7.22 -15.63 5.43
N ASP A 62 -8.31 -16.16 5.98
CA ASP A 62 -8.73 -15.92 7.37
C ASP A 62 -7.63 -16.27 8.40
N ASN A 63 -6.82 -17.29 8.10
CA ASN A 63 -5.69 -17.72 8.94
C ASN A 63 -4.55 -16.70 9.03
N LEU A 64 -4.48 -15.72 8.12
CA LEU A 64 -3.46 -14.66 8.09
C LEU A 64 -3.97 -13.35 8.68
N SER A 65 -5.28 -13.11 8.59
CA SER A 65 -5.93 -11.82 8.88
C SER A 65 -5.79 -11.30 10.32
N TYR A 66 -5.48 -12.15 11.30
CA TYR A 66 -5.30 -11.77 12.71
C TYR A 66 -3.85 -11.40 13.07
N GLN A 67 -2.90 -11.58 12.16
CA GLN A 67 -1.49 -11.29 12.40
C GLN A 67 -1.12 -9.88 11.95
N SER A 68 0.08 -9.43 12.29
CA SER A 68 0.65 -8.23 11.69
C SER A 68 1.18 -8.55 10.30
N ALA A 69 0.87 -7.70 9.32
CA ALA A 69 1.45 -7.79 7.98
C ALA A 69 2.99 -7.76 8.05
N ASN A 70 3.56 -6.98 8.97
CA ASN A 70 5.01 -6.89 9.17
C ASN A 70 5.61 -8.23 9.62
N ASN A 71 4.88 -8.98 10.46
CA ASN A 71 5.32 -10.30 10.92
C ASN A 71 5.26 -11.34 9.79
N TYR A 72 4.23 -11.25 8.94
CA TYR A 72 4.05 -12.16 7.83
C TYR A 72 5.12 -11.97 6.73
N PHE A 73 5.36 -10.72 6.33
CA PHE A 73 6.31 -10.41 5.26
C PHE A 73 7.76 -10.21 5.73
N ASN A 74 7.98 -10.18 7.05
CA ASN A 74 9.30 -9.99 7.68
C ASN A 74 10.07 -8.78 7.11
N THR A 75 9.43 -7.61 7.13
CA THR A 75 9.98 -6.38 6.55
C THR A 75 10.55 -5.44 7.61
N PRO A 76 11.63 -4.69 7.31
CA PRO A 76 12.22 -3.75 8.26
C PRO A 76 11.36 -2.48 8.46
N PHE A 77 10.39 -2.23 7.59
CA PHE A 77 9.52 -1.06 7.62
C PHE A 77 8.08 -1.44 7.96
N ASN A 78 7.33 -0.46 8.50
CA ASN A 78 5.91 -0.64 8.75
C ASN A 78 5.10 -0.66 7.44
N ILE A 79 4.39 -1.76 7.19
CA ILE A 79 3.52 -1.95 6.04
C ILE A 79 2.21 -1.21 6.30
N SER A 80 1.94 -0.16 5.53
CA SER A 80 0.68 0.59 5.63
C SER A 80 -0.41 0.04 4.73
N ALA A 81 -0.04 -0.49 3.56
CA ALA A 81 -1.02 -1.05 2.63
C ALA A 81 -0.45 -2.24 1.84
N ILE A 82 -1.33 -3.13 1.41
CA ILE A 82 -1.05 -4.25 0.52
C ILE A 82 -1.84 -4.05 -0.77
N ILE A 83 -1.16 -4.19 -1.91
CA ILE A 83 -1.72 -4.11 -3.25
C ILE A 83 -1.96 -5.52 -3.76
N ILE A 84 -3.20 -5.82 -4.14
CA ILE A 84 -3.58 -7.11 -4.71
C ILE A 84 -4.07 -6.85 -6.14
N PRO A 85 -3.20 -7.01 -7.15
CA PRO A 85 -3.49 -6.61 -8.53
C PRO A 85 -4.44 -7.59 -9.24
N GLU A 86 -4.62 -8.79 -8.69
CA GLU A 86 -5.37 -9.86 -9.32
C GLU A 86 -6.89 -9.58 -9.29
N GLN A 87 -7.57 -9.94 -10.37
CA GLN A 87 -9.02 -9.99 -10.40
C GLN A 87 -9.49 -11.35 -9.87
N PHE A 88 -10.18 -11.36 -8.73
CA PHE A 88 -10.76 -12.58 -8.17
C PHE A 88 -12.26 -12.39 -7.93
N LYS A 89 -13.05 -13.32 -8.50
CA LYS A 89 -14.51 -13.27 -8.54
C LYS A 89 -15.18 -13.83 -7.29
N ASN A 90 -14.55 -14.80 -6.63
CA ASN A 90 -15.14 -15.51 -5.50
C ASN A 90 -14.48 -15.06 -4.21
N PHE A 91 -15.26 -14.40 -3.37
CA PHE A 91 -14.82 -13.87 -2.09
C PHE A 91 -15.47 -14.71 -0.99
N SER A 92 -14.67 -15.55 -0.32
CA SER A 92 -15.05 -16.20 0.94
C SER A 92 -14.53 -15.43 2.16
N TYR A 93 -13.60 -14.49 1.96
CA TYR A 93 -12.89 -13.79 3.04
C TYR A 93 -13.65 -12.55 3.51
N ARG A 94 -13.90 -12.41 4.82
CA ARG A 94 -14.81 -11.39 5.38
C ARG A 94 -14.31 -9.95 5.34
N PHE A 95 -13.07 -9.71 4.90
CA PHE A 95 -12.43 -8.40 5.04
C PHE A 95 -11.91 -7.92 3.68
N THR A 96 -12.35 -6.76 3.21
CA THR A 96 -12.05 -6.30 1.83
C THR A 96 -11.17 -5.05 1.77
N ASN A 97 -11.16 -4.21 2.82
CA ASN A 97 -10.56 -2.88 2.75
C ASN A 97 -9.47 -2.65 3.82
N LEU A 98 -9.68 -3.15 5.04
CA LEU A 98 -8.68 -3.12 6.11
C LEU A 98 -8.54 -4.54 6.68
N GLN A 99 -7.31 -5.03 6.77
CA GLN A 99 -6.95 -6.34 7.31
C GLN A 99 -5.65 -6.25 8.10
N PHE A 100 -5.30 -7.30 8.86
CA PHE A 100 -4.10 -7.36 9.71
C PHE A 100 -4.13 -6.40 10.91
N SER A 101 -3.34 -6.72 11.94
CA SER A 101 -3.15 -5.86 13.12
C SER A 101 -1.72 -5.31 13.16
N PRO A 102 -1.50 -3.98 13.11
CA PRO A 102 -2.51 -2.93 13.00
C PRO A 102 -3.17 -2.90 11.62
N LEU A 103 -4.40 -2.40 11.54
CA LEU A 103 -5.22 -2.35 10.32
C LEU A 103 -4.43 -1.75 9.14
N CYS A 104 -4.12 -2.63 8.20
CA CYS A 104 -3.42 -2.38 6.95
C CYS A 104 -4.45 -2.25 5.82
N PHE A 105 -4.27 -1.27 4.94
CA PHE A 105 -5.20 -1.05 3.83
C PHE A 105 -4.96 -2.04 2.71
N ILE A 106 -6.03 -2.66 2.22
CA ILE A 106 -5.99 -3.57 1.10
C ILE A 106 -6.48 -2.83 -0.13
N TYR A 107 -5.55 -2.53 -1.04
CA TYR A 107 -5.87 -1.93 -2.34
C TYR A 107 -6.05 -3.03 -3.39
N ASN A 108 -7.25 -3.09 -3.97
CA ASN A 108 -7.53 -3.88 -5.16
C ASN A 108 -8.04 -2.96 -6.28
N PRO A 109 -7.33 -2.84 -7.42
CA PRO A 109 -7.70 -1.93 -8.50
C PRO A 109 -9.04 -2.25 -9.17
N HIS A 110 -9.57 -3.46 -8.96
CA HIS A 110 -10.88 -3.88 -9.47
C HIS A 110 -12.04 -3.54 -8.51
N ARG A 111 -11.75 -2.99 -7.33
CA ARG A 111 -12.75 -2.70 -6.29
C ARG A 111 -12.64 -1.29 -5.71
N ASN A 112 -11.43 -0.75 -5.65
CA ASN A 112 -11.14 0.54 -5.09
C ASN A 112 -10.38 1.38 -6.10
N THR A 113 -10.58 2.69 -6.02
CA THR A 113 -9.85 3.61 -6.88
C THR A 113 -8.46 3.86 -6.30
N ILE A 114 -7.51 4.25 -7.15
CA ILE A 114 -6.18 4.66 -6.66
C ILE A 114 -6.25 5.88 -5.75
N HIS A 115 -7.29 6.70 -5.93
CA HIS A 115 -7.59 7.85 -5.09
C HIS A 115 -7.78 7.44 -3.62
N ASP A 116 -8.54 6.37 -3.37
CA ASP A 116 -8.80 5.85 -2.02
C ASP A 116 -7.50 5.45 -1.30
N LEU A 117 -6.63 4.71 -2.00
CA LEU A 117 -5.31 4.34 -1.49
C LEU A 117 -4.44 5.58 -1.22
N SER A 118 -4.45 6.55 -2.13
CA SER A 118 -3.61 7.75 -2.02
C SER A 118 -4.04 8.66 -0.87
N LEU A 119 -5.35 8.82 -0.64
CA LEU A 119 -5.90 9.51 0.52
C LEU A 119 -5.53 8.81 1.83
N TYR A 120 -5.67 7.49 1.88
CA TYR A 120 -5.25 6.70 3.03
C TYR A 120 -3.75 6.92 3.33
N LEU A 121 -2.89 6.87 2.31
CA LEU A 121 -1.45 7.10 2.47
C LEU A 121 -1.14 8.52 2.94
N ALA A 122 -1.77 9.54 2.37
CA ALA A 122 -1.61 10.93 2.81
C ALA A 122 -1.99 11.11 4.28
N SER A 123 -3.08 10.45 4.71
CA SER A 123 -3.54 10.49 6.11
C SER A 123 -2.53 9.87 7.09
N LYS A 124 -1.80 8.82 6.68
CA LYS A 124 -0.77 8.18 7.51
C LYS A 124 0.41 9.09 7.81
N PHE A 125 0.69 10.06 6.94
CA PHE A 125 1.74 11.05 7.15
C PHE A 125 1.22 12.35 7.79
N ASN A 126 -0.01 12.35 8.31
CA ASN A 126 -0.68 13.56 8.83
C ASN A 126 -0.71 14.73 7.83
N ILE A 127 -0.62 14.44 6.53
CA ILE A 127 -0.71 15.46 5.50
C ILE A 127 -2.19 15.73 5.29
N LYS A 128 -2.63 16.94 5.67
CA LYS A 128 -3.95 17.43 5.28
C LYS A 128 -3.94 17.51 3.76
N ALA A 129 -4.60 16.55 3.09
CA ALA A 129 -4.91 16.71 1.68
C ALA A 129 -5.72 17.99 1.56
N GLU A 130 -5.18 18.99 0.87
CA GLU A 130 -5.99 20.14 0.46
C GLU A 130 -6.99 19.58 -0.55
N VAL A 131 -8.22 19.33 -0.07
CA VAL A 131 -9.32 18.86 -0.90
C VAL A 131 -9.58 19.96 -1.92
N LEU A 132 -8.97 19.83 -3.09
CA LEU A 132 -9.31 20.61 -4.26
C LEU A 132 -10.71 20.17 -4.69
N LYS A 133 -11.66 21.08 -4.50
CA LYS A 133 -13.05 20.99 -4.97
C LYS A 133 -13.13 20.76 -6.47
#